data_AF-A0A0C3QRC2-F1
#
_entry.id   AF-A0A0C3QRC2-F1
#
_cell.length_a   1.000
_cell.length_b   1.000
_cell.length_c   1.000
_cell.angle_alpha   90.00
_cell.angle_beta   90.00
_cell.angle_gamma   90.00
#
_symmetry.space_group_name_H-M   'P 1'
#
loop_
_entity.id
_entity.type
_entity.pdbx_description
1 polymer ?
#
loop_
_entity_poly.entity_id
_entity_poly.type
_entity_poly.pdbx_seq_one_letter_code
_entity_poly.pdbx_strand_id
1 'polypeptide(L)'
;MRTFAPRGLSYLPYNEIRVRKQEQELIAQQDRAYKEAERRDRERAEIRQAEERRKQEEEAELRRLEREKMSKTEQREAWRRWKRNTLPAEPPAAEKAIRIVVRLPNGERLTKRFRPSESVEDLYAAVDVHFLPRGEEAAAPSTAPIGYTHEYDFRLATSYPRKEIDPSSEMLGDVDILRGGGNLVVEMTAGVTLEEDSEESDQE
;
A
#
# COMPACT_ATOMS: atom_id res chain seq x y z
N MET A 1 53.93 -65.75 -66.86
CA MET A 1 52.96 -64.64 -66.90
C MET A 1 52.73 -64.11 -65.49
N ARG A 2 52.75 -62.78 -65.35
CA ARG A 2 52.30 -61.94 -64.22
C ARG A 2 53.09 -61.97 -62.90
N THR A 3 53.98 -60.99 -62.84
CA THR A 3 54.51 -60.33 -61.63
C THR A 3 53.38 -59.71 -60.81
N PHE A 4 53.37 -59.96 -59.50
CA PHE A 4 52.48 -59.29 -58.54
C PHE A 4 53.34 -58.31 -57.73
N ALA A 5 53.23 -57.01 -58.05
CA ALA A 5 53.85 -55.95 -57.27
C ALA A 5 52.93 -55.57 -56.09
N PRO A 6 53.43 -55.51 -54.84
CA PRO A 6 52.63 -55.03 -53.72
C PRO A 6 52.39 -53.52 -53.90
N ARG A 7 51.11 -53.11 -53.84
CA ARG A 7 50.69 -51.71 -53.90
C ARG A 7 51.34 -50.95 -52.75
N GLY A 8 52.21 -49.99 -53.08
CA GLY A 8 52.83 -49.10 -52.10
C GLY A 8 51.76 -48.34 -51.32
N LEU A 9 51.84 -48.44 -49.99
CA LEU A 9 51.15 -47.53 -49.08
C LEU A 9 51.58 -46.11 -49.46
N SER A 10 50.64 -45.25 -49.87
CA SER A 10 50.92 -43.86 -50.20
C SER A 10 51.39 -43.13 -48.93
N TYR A 11 52.71 -42.98 -48.78
CA TYR A 11 53.32 -42.21 -47.71
C TYR A 11 53.06 -40.74 -47.99
N LEU A 12 52.01 -40.17 -47.40
CA LEU A 12 51.82 -38.72 -47.40
C LEU A 12 53.06 -38.08 -46.76
N PRO A 13 53.69 -37.08 -47.39
CA PRO A 13 54.90 -36.47 -46.86
C PRO A 13 54.63 -35.92 -45.47
N TYR A 14 55.48 -36.29 -44.50
CA TYR A 14 55.36 -35.97 -43.07
C TYR A 14 55.02 -34.49 -42.78
N ASN A 15 55.49 -33.57 -43.61
CA ASN A 15 55.19 -32.13 -43.51
C ASN A 15 53.71 -31.80 -43.76
N GLU A 16 53.04 -32.49 -44.68
CA GLU A 16 51.64 -32.27 -45.01
C GLU A 16 50.71 -32.69 -43.87
N ILE A 17 51.06 -33.79 -43.18
CA ILE A 17 50.34 -34.26 -41.98
C ILE A 17 50.48 -33.24 -40.84
N ARG A 18 51.67 -32.66 -40.67
CA ARG A 18 51.91 -31.64 -39.63
C ARG A 18 51.12 -30.36 -39.89
N VAL A 19 51.12 -29.86 -41.12
CA VAL A 19 50.36 -28.64 -41.49
C VAL A 19 48.86 -28.84 -41.28
N ARG A 20 48.31 -29.98 -41.73
CA ARG A 20 46.90 -30.31 -41.50
C ARG A 20 46.54 -30.43 -40.02
N LYS A 21 47.42 -31.01 -39.20
CA LYS A 21 47.21 -31.08 -37.74
C LYS A 21 47.20 -29.69 -37.09
N GLN A 22 48.13 -28.82 -37.48
CA GLN A 22 48.19 -27.44 -36.97
C GLN A 22 46.95 -26.62 -37.39
N GLU A 23 46.47 -26.82 -38.62
CA GLU A 23 45.24 -26.18 -39.12
C GLU A 23 44.01 -26.68 -38.36
N GLN A 24 43.90 -27.99 -38.12
CA GLN A 24 42.84 -28.57 -37.29
C GLN A 24 42.87 -28.07 -35.85
N GLU A 25 44.06 -27.95 -35.25
CA GLU A 25 44.22 -27.39 -33.91
C GLU A 25 43.80 -25.92 -33.85
N LEU A 26 44.13 -25.12 -34.87
CA LEU A 26 43.76 -23.71 -34.95
C LEU A 26 42.24 -23.54 -35.09
N ILE A 27 41.59 -24.32 -35.96
CA ILE A 27 40.12 -24.31 -36.11
C ILE A 27 39.47 -24.74 -34.79
N ALA A 28 39.96 -25.81 -34.15
CA ALA A 28 39.44 -26.26 -32.87
C ALA A 28 39.65 -25.24 -31.74
N GLN A 29 40.70 -24.40 -31.80
CA GLN A 29 40.89 -23.29 -30.87
C GLN A 29 39.91 -22.14 -31.13
N GLN A 30 39.70 -21.76 -32.40
CA GLN A 30 38.73 -20.72 -32.76
C GLN A 30 37.29 -21.13 -32.43
N ASP A 31 36.90 -22.38 -32.73
CA ASP A 31 35.59 -22.93 -32.38
C ASP A 31 35.35 -22.92 -30.88
N ARG A 32 36.37 -23.24 -30.08
CA ARG A 32 36.30 -23.17 -28.61
C ARG A 32 36.12 -21.74 -28.13
N ALA A 33 36.93 -20.80 -28.64
CA ALA A 33 36.83 -19.39 -28.28
C ALA A 33 35.46 -18.80 -28.67
N TYR A 34 34.94 -19.16 -29.84
CA TYR A 34 33.63 -18.71 -30.33
C TYR A 34 32.49 -19.24 -29.44
N LYS A 35 32.48 -20.54 -29.13
CA LYS A 35 31.48 -21.15 -28.24
C LYS A 35 31.52 -20.56 -26.83
N GLU A 36 32.71 -20.26 -26.31
CA GLU A 36 32.84 -19.60 -25.02
C GLU A 36 32.34 -18.14 -25.04
N ALA A 37 32.60 -17.40 -26.12
CA ALA A 37 32.08 -16.04 -26.30
C ALA A 37 30.55 -16.06 -26.39
N GLU A 38 29.99 -16.95 -27.21
CA GLU A 38 28.53 -17.12 -27.34
C GLU A 38 27.88 -17.45 -25.99
N ARG A 39 28.50 -18.35 -25.21
CA ARG A 39 28.00 -18.69 -23.86
C ARG A 39 28.01 -17.47 -22.94
N ARG A 40 29.10 -16.70 -22.91
CA ARG A 40 29.21 -15.49 -22.08
C ARG A 40 28.20 -14.43 -22.50
N ASP A 41 27.99 -14.25 -23.80
CA ASP A 41 27.03 -13.27 -24.31
C ASP A 41 25.59 -13.68 -23.98
N ARG A 42 25.27 -14.98 -24.08
CA ARG A 42 23.98 -15.52 -23.67
C ARG A 42 23.74 -15.35 -22.16
N GLU A 43 24.70 -15.72 -21.34
CA GLU A 43 24.63 -15.55 -19.88
C GLU A 43 24.43 -14.08 -19.48
N ARG A 44 25.20 -13.17 -20.11
CA ARG A 44 25.03 -11.72 -19.90
C ARG A 44 23.67 -11.22 -20.34
N ALA A 45 23.13 -11.72 -21.44
CA ALA A 45 21.79 -11.36 -21.90
C ALA A 45 20.70 -11.86 -20.95
N GLU A 46 20.83 -13.10 -20.46
CA GLU A 46 19.92 -13.70 -19.48
C GLU A 46 19.94 -12.93 -18.15
N ILE A 47 21.13 -12.57 -17.65
CA ILE A 47 21.27 -11.76 -16.42
C ILE A 47 20.60 -10.39 -16.60
N ARG A 48 20.89 -9.67 -17.70
CA ARG A 48 20.28 -8.36 -17.96
C ARG A 48 18.76 -8.44 -18.05
N GLN A 49 18.23 -9.46 -18.74
CA GLN A 49 16.77 -9.65 -18.83
C GLN A 49 16.15 -10.02 -17.48
N ALA A 50 16.83 -10.82 -16.65
CA ALA A 50 16.35 -11.16 -15.32
C ALA A 50 16.34 -9.93 -14.39
N GLU A 51 17.38 -9.11 -14.42
CA GLU A 51 17.44 -7.85 -13.67
C GLU A 51 16.37 -6.85 -14.12
N GLU A 52 16.17 -6.71 -15.43
CA GLU A 52 15.15 -5.82 -15.98
C GLU A 52 13.74 -6.27 -15.59
N ARG A 53 13.44 -7.58 -15.67
CA ARG A 53 12.17 -8.13 -15.19
C ARG A 53 11.97 -7.88 -13.69
N ARG A 54 12.99 -8.14 -12.87
CA ARG A 54 12.91 -7.90 -11.42
C ARG A 54 12.61 -6.43 -11.12
N LYS A 55 13.29 -5.51 -11.79
CA LYS A 55 13.07 -4.07 -11.63
C LYS A 55 11.65 -3.66 -12.06
N GLN A 56 11.14 -4.21 -13.16
CA GLN A 56 9.77 -3.95 -13.62
C GLN A 56 8.72 -4.50 -12.65
N GLU A 57 8.95 -5.67 -12.06
CA GLU A 57 8.07 -6.27 -11.06
C GLU A 57 8.06 -5.45 -9.76
N GLU A 58 9.22 -5.04 -9.25
CA GLU A 58 9.37 -4.16 -8.08
C GLU A 58 8.66 -2.81 -8.31
N GLU A 59 8.84 -2.19 -9.47
CA GLU A 59 8.20 -0.91 -9.80
C GLU A 59 6.67 -1.06 -9.95
N ALA A 60 6.20 -2.16 -10.55
CA ALA A 60 4.78 -2.45 -10.68
C ALA A 60 4.12 -2.71 -9.32
N GLU A 61 4.81 -3.38 -8.41
CA GLU A 61 4.34 -3.60 -7.03
C GLU A 61 4.25 -2.27 -6.28
N LEU A 62 5.30 -1.44 -6.33
CA LEU A 62 5.31 -0.14 -5.66
C LEU A 62 4.15 0.74 -6.14
N ARG A 63 3.97 0.85 -7.46
CA ARG A 63 2.86 1.60 -8.07
C ARG A 63 1.48 1.04 -7.67
N ARG A 64 1.36 -0.27 -7.48
CA ARG A 64 0.10 -0.88 -7.02
C ARG A 64 -0.18 -0.49 -5.58
N LEU A 65 0.82 -0.59 -4.70
CA LEU A 65 0.69 -0.21 -3.29
C LEU A 65 0.35 1.28 -3.12
N GLU A 66 0.99 2.16 -3.89
CA GLU A 66 0.68 3.59 -3.91
C GLU A 66 -0.76 3.86 -4.34
N ARG A 67 -1.22 3.24 -5.43
CA ARG A 67 -2.61 3.39 -5.90
C ARG A 67 -3.63 2.89 -4.88
N GLU A 68 -3.35 1.78 -4.20
CA GLU A 68 -4.20 1.25 -3.15
C GLU A 68 -4.26 2.19 -1.94
N LYS A 69 -3.12 2.77 -1.53
CA LYS A 69 -3.07 3.79 -0.47
C LYS A 69 -3.89 5.03 -0.86
N MET A 70 -3.65 5.59 -2.05
CA MET A 70 -4.36 6.77 -2.55
C MET A 70 -5.87 6.52 -2.65
N SER A 71 -6.29 5.36 -3.16
CA SER A 71 -7.72 5.04 -3.24
C SER A 71 -8.36 4.93 -1.85
N LYS A 72 -7.64 4.39 -0.85
CA LYS A 72 -8.14 4.33 0.53
C LYS A 72 -8.25 5.72 1.16
N THR A 73 -7.26 6.59 0.96
CA THR A 73 -7.31 7.96 1.49
C THR A 73 -8.44 8.76 0.83
N GLU A 74 -8.59 8.68 -0.49
CA GLU A 74 -9.69 9.32 -1.24
C GLU A 74 -11.07 8.86 -0.75
N GLN A 75 -11.27 7.55 -0.58
CA GLN A 75 -12.52 7.00 -0.06
C GLN A 75 -12.81 7.46 1.37
N ARG A 76 -11.77 7.48 2.21
CA ARG A 76 -11.86 7.94 3.60
C ARG A 76 -12.26 9.40 3.67
N GLU A 77 -11.61 10.25 2.90
CA GLU A 77 -11.94 11.67 2.81
C GLU A 77 -13.35 11.90 2.25
N ALA A 78 -13.72 11.19 1.18
CA ALA A 78 -15.07 11.26 0.62
C ALA A 78 -16.14 10.89 1.67
N TRP A 79 -15.92 9.81 2.43
CA TRP A 79 -16.80 9.41 3.52
C TRP A 79 -16.89 10.48 4.61
N ARG A 80 -15.75 11.04 5.03
CA ARG A 80 -15.69 12.10 6.05
C ARG A 80 -16.44 13.36 5.61
N ARG A 81 -16.25 13.79 4.36
CA ARG A 81 -16.96 14.94 3.76
C ARG A 81 -18.47 14.66 3.69
N TRP A 82 -18.88 13.46 3.27
CA TRP A 82 -20.30 13.06 3.27
C TRP A 82 -20.92 13.05 4.68
N LYS A 83 -20.23 12.45 5.65
CA LYS A 83 -20.71 12.42 7.05
C LYS A 83 -20.80 13.81 7.65
N ARG A 84 -19.86 14.73 7.37
CA ARG A 84 -19.94 16.13 7.82
C ARG A 84 -21.29 16.78 7.48
N ASN A 85 -21.83 16.49 6.30
CA ASN A 85 -23.11 17.06 5.84
C ASN A 85 -24.34 16.25 6.26
N THR A 86 -24.18 14.95 6.50
CA THR A 86 -25.28 14.04 6.86
C THR A 86 -25.48 13.97 8.38
N LEU A 87 -24.46 14.29 9.16
CA LEU A 87 -24.53 14.32 10.62
C LEU A 87 -25.66 15.27 11.07
N PRO A 88 -26.57 14.81 11.94
CA PRO A 88 -27.65 15.65 12.43
C PRO A 88 -27.12 16.93 13.09
N ALA A 89 -27.83 18.03 12.87
CA ALA A 89 -27.55 19.28 13.56
C ALA A 89 -27.73 19.11 15.07
N GLU A 90 -26.84 19.75 15.84
CA GLU A 90 -26.86 19.71 17.30
C GLU A 90 -28.24 20.14 17.84
N PRO A 91 -28.88 19.36 18.73
CA PRO A 91 -30.17 19.72 19.27
C PRO A 91 -30.09 21.00 20.11
N PRO A 92 -31.09 21.89 19.99
CA PRO A 92 -31.14 23.11 20.79
C PRO A 92 -31.21 22.79 22.29
N ALA A 93 -30.79 23.74 23.13
CA ALA A 93 -30.73 23.56 24.60
C ALA A 93 -32.07 23.20 25.26
N ALA A 94 -33.18 23.43 24.56
CA ALA A 94 -34.54 23.19 25.02
C ALA A 94 -35.00 21.73 24.84
N GLU A 95 -34.30 20.92 24.04
CA GLU A 95 -34.66 19.52 23.78
C GLU A 95 -33.91 18.56 24.71
N LYS A 96 -34.49 17.37 24.95
CA LYS A 96 -33.84 16.29 25.70
C LYS A 96 -32.63 15.79 24.90
N ALA A 97 -31.44 16.26 25.27
CA ALA A 97 -30.20 15.92 24.61
C ALA A 97 -29.18 15.30 25.59
N ILE A 98 -28.39 14.36 25.08
CA ILE A 98 -27.26 13.77 25.76
C ILE A 98 -26.05 14.65 25.51
N ARG A 99 -25.49 15.25 26.55
CA ARG A 99 -24.27 16.07 26.43
C ARG A 99 -23.05 15.17 26.58
N ILE A 100 -22.22 15.13 25.55
CA ILE A 100 -20.97 14.37 25.56
C ILE A 100 -19.80 15.34 25.44
N VAL A 101 -18.82 15.17 26.32
CA VAL A 101 -17.56 15.91 26.30
C VAL A 101 -16.47 14.93 25.94
N VAL A 102 -15.85 15.11 24.78
CA VAL A 102 -14.79 14.27 24.27
C VAL A 102 -13.46 14.99 24.47
N ARG A 103 -12.53 14.34 25.18
CA ARG A 103 -11.15 14.81 25.34
C ARG A 103 -10.30 14.25 24.20
N LEU A 104 -9.84 15.14 23.35
CA LEU A 104 -9.00 14.84 22.19
C LEU A 104 -7.53 14.63 22.65
N PRO A 105 -6.73 13.88 21.87
CA PRO A 105 -5.33 13.62 22.23
C PRO A 105 -4.45 14.87 22.14
N ASN A 106 -4.85 15.89 21.37
CA ASN A 106 -4.20 17.21 21.32
C ASN A 106 -4.44 18.05 22.60
N GLY A 107 -5.25 17.54 23.55
CA GLY A 107 -5.60 18.24 24.79
C GLY A 107 -6.85 19.11 24.70
N GLU A 108 -7.42 19.29 23.51
CA GLU A 108 -8.67 20.01 23.30
C GLU A 108 -9.87 19.20 23.81
N ARG A 109 -10.99 19.89 24.02
CA ARG A 109 -12.24 19.30 24.50
C ARG A 109 -13.36 19.63 23.52
N LEU A 110 -13.83 18.62 22.82
CA LEU A 110 -15.00 18.70 21.95
C LEU A 110 -16.25 18.47 22.81
N THR A 111 -17.08 19.50 22.97
CA THR A 111 -18.40 19.34 23.62
C THR A 111 -19.47 19.34 22.54
N LYS A 112 -20.25 18.26 22.45
CA LYS A 112 -21.36 18.17 21.50
C LYS A 112 -22.58 17.54 22.18
N ARG A 113 -23.76 18.05 21.85
CA ARG A 113 -25.04 17.45 22.26
C ARG A 113 -25.54 16.51 21.16
N PHE A 114 -26.09 15.38 21.61
CA PHE A 114 -26.64 14.36 20.75
C PHE A 114 -28.09 14.08 21.15
N ARG A 115 -28.92 13.68 20.18
CA ARG A 115 -30.27 13.16 20.48
C ARG A 115 -30.15 11.71 20.97
N PRO A 116 -31.03 11.24 21.87
CA PRO A 116 -31.02 9.84 22.29
C PRO A 116 -31.21 8.83 21.15
N SER A 117 -31.80 9.26 20.03
CA SER A 117 -32.04 8.46 18.82
C SER A 117 -30.83 8.40 17.86
N GLU A 118 -29.79 9.19 18.11
CA GLU A 118 -28.56 9.16 17.29
C GLU A 118 -27.72 7.94 17.65
N SER A 119 -26.94 7.44 16.69
CA SER A 119 -26.18 6.21 16.85
C SER A 119 -24.81 6.44 17.51
N VAL A 120 -24.21 5.37 18.06
CA VAL A 120 -22.82 5.40 18.52
C VAL A 120 -21.86 5.68 17.35
N GLU A 121 -22.17 5.19 16.16
CA GLU A 121 -21.45 5.52 14.92
C GLU A 121 -21.45 7.03 14.64
N ASP A 122 -22.57 7.74 14.86
CA ASP A 122 -22.64 9.19 14.66
C ASP A 122 -21.76 9.98 15.63
N LEU A 123 -21.61 9.48 16.87
CA LEU A 123 -20.67 10.03 17.85
C LEU A 123 -19.22 9.86 17.35
N TYR A 124 -18.86 8.67 16.89
CA TYR A 124 -17.55 8.38 16.31
C TYR A 124 -17.29 9.25 15.08
N ALA A 125 -18.25 9.35 14.15
CA ALA A 125 -18.16 10.20 12.97
C ALA A 125 -18.01 11.69 13.34
N ALA A 126 -18.67 12.17 14.39
CA ALA A 126 -18.53 13.54 14.85
C ALA A 126 -17.12 13.86 15.38
N VAL A 127 -16.48 12.89 16.03
CA VAL A 127 -15.08 13.00 16.47
C VAL A 127 -14.14 12.95 15.25
N ASP A 128 -14.36 12.02 14.32
CA ASP A 128 -13.52 11.90 13.11
C ASP A 128 -13.58 13.16 12.24
N VAL A 129 -14.78 13.72 12.01
CA VAL A 129 -14.98 14.96 11.25
C VAL A 129 -14.31 16.16 11.92
N HIS A 130 -14.16 16.17 13.25
CA HIS A 130 -13.45 17.23 13.97
C HIS A 130 -11.94 17.23 13.71
N PHE A 131 -11.36 16.06 13.40
CA PHE A 131 -9.95 15.96 13.02
C PHE A 131 -9.69 16.43 11.58
N LEU A 132 -10.72 16.59 10.75
CA LEU A 132 -10.51 17.15 9.42
C LEU A 132 -10.28 18.66 9.51
N PRO A 133 -9.27 19.18 8.79
CA PRO A 133 -9.10 20.61 8.67
C PRO A 133 -10.38 21.23 8.08
N ARG A 134 -10.75 22.39 8.63
CA ARG A 134 -11.94 23.15 8.21
C ARG A 134 -11.81 23.74 6.79
N GLY A 135 -10.63 23.63 6.17
CA GLY A 135 -10.25 24.32 4.92
C GLY A 135 -10.64 23.65 3.61
N GLU A 136 -11.15 22.41 3.61
CA GLU A 136 -11.60 21.78 2.38
C GLU A 136 -13.09 22.01 2.14
N GLU A 137 -13.40 23.14 1.50
CA GLU A 137 -14.71 23.42 0.86
C GLU A 137 -14.85 22.67 -0.48
N ALA A 138 -14.24 21.50 -0.62
CA ALA A 138 -14.54 20.61 -1.73
C ALA A 138 -16.00 20.15 -1.58
N ALA A 139 -16.76 20.18 -2.68
CA ALA A 139 -18.16 19.76 -2.71
C ALA A 139 -18.27 18.35 -2.09
N ALA A 140 -18.87 18.27 -0.90
CA ALA A 140 -19.05 16.99 -0.24
C ALA A 140 -19.94 16.10 -1.12
N PRO A 141 -19.59 14.83 -1.31
CA PRO A 141 -20.43 13.92 -2.05
C PRO A 141 -21.78 13.80 -1.33
N SER A 142 -22.87 13.77 -2.11
CA SER A 142 -24.24 13.69 -1.58
C SER A 142 -24.59 12.30 -1.04
N THR A 143 -23.81 11.28 -1.39
CA THR A 143 -24.04 9.88 -1.04
C THR A 143 -22.78 9.27 -0.43
N ALA A 144 -22.96 8.33 0.49
CA ALA A 144 -21.88 7.54 1.05
C ALA A 144 -21.12 6.79 -0.07
N PRO A 145 -19.79 6.62 0.03
CA PRO A 145 -19.04 5.78 -0.91
C PRO A 145 -19.58 4.34 -0.87
N ILE A 146 -19.89 3.78 -2.04
CA ILE A 146 -20.53 2.47 -2.17
C ILE A 146 -19.54 1.38 -1.73
N GLY A 147 -19.97 0.50 -0.82
CA GLY A 147 -19.16 -0.64 -0.36
C GLY A 147 -18.00 -0.28 0.57
N TYR A 148 -17.91 0.98 1.01
CA TYR A 148 -16.89 1.43 1.93
C TYR A 148 -17.37 1.33 3.38
N THR A 149 -16.63 0.57 4.20
CA THR A 149 -16.80 0.57 5.66
C THR A 149 -15.70 1.43 6.24
N HIS A 150 -16.08 2.47 6.99
CA HIS A 150 -15.10 3.39 7.55
C HIS A 150 -14.40 2.76 8.76
N GLU A 151 -13.07 2.79 8.73
CA GLU A 151 -12.23 2.36 9.84
C GLU A 151 -11.74 3.60 10.59
N TYR A 152 -11.94 3.59 11.92
CA TYR A 152 -11.52 4.67 12.79
C TYR A 152 -10.14 4.37 13.38
N ASP A 153 -9.22 5.33 13.29
CA ASP A 153 -7.87 5.21 13.86
C ASP A 153 -7.80 5.59 15.34
N PHE A 154 -8.96 5.66 15.99
CA PHE A 154 -9.07 6.00 17.39
C PHE A 154 -10.21 5.22 18.04
N ARG A 155 -10.15 5.13 19.36
CA ARG A 155 -11.16 4.51 20.22
C ARG A 155 -11.68 5.52 21.23
N LEU A 156 -12.95 5.37 21.59
CA LEU A 156 -13.59 6.15 22.63
C LEU A 156 -13.70 5.32 23.91
N ALA A 157 -13.20 5.87 25.01
CA ALA A 157 -13.32 5.27 26.34
C ALA A 157 -13.90 6.27 27.35
N THR A 158 -14.70 5.80 28.30
CA THR A 158 -15.19 6.64 29.41
C THR A 158 -14.05 6.94 30.39
N SER A 159 -14.10 8.11 31.05
CA SER A 159 -13.07 8.48 32.04
C SER A 159 -13.17 7.71 33.36
N TYR A 160 -14.39 7.49 33.88
CA TYR A 160 -14.61 6.73 35.11
C TYR A 160 -16.07 6.25 35.24
N PRO A 161 -16.33 4.97 35.55
CA PRO A 161 -15.41 3.84 35.42
C PRO A 161 -15.01 3.65 33.94
N ARG A 162 -13.75 3.26 33.67
CA ARG A 162 -13.24 3.12 32.30
C ARG A 162 -13.91 1.96 31.59
N LYS A 163 -14.57 2.25 30.47
CA LYS A 163 -15.21 1.30 29.56
C LYS A 163 -14.98 1.77 28.14
N GLU A 164 -14.54 0.85 27.29
CA GLU A 164 -14.36 1.09 25.86
C GLU A 164 -15.71 0.97 25.15
N ILE A 165 -15.91 1.79 24.13
CA ILE A 165 -17.16 1.90 23.37
C ILE A 165 -16.84 1.62 21.92
N ASP A 166 -17.31 0.52 21.35
CA ASP A 166 -17.09 0.23 19.93
C ASP A 166 -18.07 1.01 19.05
N PRO A 167 -17.70 1.38 17.81
CA PRO A 167 -18.62 1.99 16.86
C PRO A 167 -19.73 0.98 16.51
N SER A 168 -20.99 1.36 16.77
CA SER A 168 -22.15 0.53 16.49
C SER A 168 -23.33 1.37 15.99
N SER A 169 -24.30 0.71 15.36
CA SER A 169 -25.57 1.32 14.97
C SER A 169 -26.57 1.44 16.12
N GLU A 170 -26.17 1.07 17.34
CA GLU A 170 -27.00 1.21 18.54
C GLU A 170 -27.24 2.68 18.87
N MET A 171 -28.42 2.99 19.41
CA MET A 171 -28.77 4.34 19.81
C MET A 171 -28.05 4.75 21.09
N LEU A 172 -27.56 5.99 21.15
CA LEU A 172 -26.89 6.56 22.33
C LEU A 172 -27.75 6.50 23.59
N GLY A 173 -29.08 6.58 23.43
CA GLY A 173 -30.03 6.46 24.53
C GLY A 173 -30.11 5.05 25.13
N ASP A 174 -29.79 4.00 24.38
CA ASP A 174 -29.88 2.60 24.85
C ASP A 174 -28.59 2.14 25.52
N VAL A 175 -27.48 2.83 25.26
CA VAL A 175 -26.20 2.57 25.90
C VAL A 175 -26.19 3.20 27.30
N ASP A 176 -26.26 2.37 28.35
CA ASP A 176 -26.35 2.82 29.75
C ASP A 176 -25.26 3.82 30.17
N ILE A 177 -24.02 3.62 29.68
CA ILE A 177 -22.88 4.50 29.99
C ILE A 177 -22.96 5.87 29.30
N LEU A 178 -23.76 6.01 28.24
CA LEU A 178 -23.91 7.25 27.46
C LEU A 178 -25.25 7.95 27.70
N ARG A 179 -26.29 7.22 28.14
CA ARG A 179 -27.66 7.73 28.37
C ARG A 179 -27.72 8.99 29.23
N GLY A 180 -26.84 9.12 30.22
CA GLY A 180 -26.79 10.27 31.15
C GLY A 180 -25.92 11.44 30.69
N GLY A 181 -25.24 11.32 29.55
CA GLY A 181 -24.13 12.18 29.18
C GLY A 181 -22.86 11.85 29.97
N GLY A 182 -21.70 12.22 29.44
CA GLY A 182 -20.45 11.80 30.03
C GLY A 182 -19.20 12.40 29.39
N ASN A 183 -18.07 12.15 30.05
CA ASN A 183 -16.75 12.50 29.56
C ASN A 183 -16.12 11.27 28.89
N LEU A 184 -15.80 11.40 27.61
CA LEU A 184 -15.07 10.42 26.84
C LEU A 184 -13.65 10.89 26.59
N VAL A 185 -12.74 9.93 26.42
CA VAL A 185 -11.34 10.14 26.08
C VAL A 185 -11.09 9.43 24.75
N VAL A 186 -10.43 10.14 23.85
CA VAL A 186 -9.98 9.60 22.56
C VAL A 186 -8.61 8.99 22.74
N GLU A 187 -8.48 7.71 22.45
CA GLU A 187 -7.22 6.99 22.40
C GLU A 187 -6.90 6.65 20.95
N MET A 188 -5.79 7.16 20.41
CA MET A 188 -5.35 6.82 19.06
C MET A 188 -4.87 5.36 19.04
N THR A 189 -5.27 4.57 18.04
CA THR A 189 -4.73 3.23 17.87
C THR A 189 -3.29 3.30 17.37
N ALA A 190 -2.36 2.75 18.16
CA ALA A 190 -0.93 2.70 17.86
C ALA A 190 -0.68 1.95 16.54
N GLY A 191 -0.55 2.70 15.44
CA GLY A 191 -0.43 2.15 14.10
C GLY A 191 -0.71 3.18 13.01
N VAL A 192 -1.43 4.27 13.34
CA VAL A 192 -1.61 5.41 12.44
C VAL A 192 -1.00 6.64 13.10
N THR A 193 0.30 6.81 12.91
CA THR A 193 0.90 8.13 12.97
C THR A 193 0.14 9.01 11.97
N LEU A 194 -0.34 10.17 12.42
CA LEU A 194 -0.63 11.27 11.51
C LEU A 194 0.70 11.59 10.82
N GLU A 195 0.97 10.90 9.71
CA GLU A 195 2.00 11.31 8.77
C GLU A 195 1.47 12.64 8.22
N GLU A 196 1.86 13.72 8.90
CA GLU A 196 1.83 15.05 8.31
C GLU A 196 2.57 14.91 6.97
N ASP A 197 1.87 15.20 5.88
CA ASP A 197 2.44 15.37 4.54
C ASP A 197 3.55 16.46 4.64
N SER A 198 4.73 16.07 5.09
CA SER A 198 5.94 16.81 4.83
C SER A 198 6.26 16.52 3.37
N GLU A 199 5.72 17.36 2.49
CA GLU A 199 6.13 17.50 1.10
C GLU A 199 7.66 17.60 1.07
N GLU A 200 8.33 16.47 0.84
CA GLU A 200 9.74 16.44 0.51
C GLU A 200 9.85 17.05 -0.89
N SER A 201 10.09 18.35 -0.90
CA SER A 201 10.36 19.14 -2.10
C SER A 201 11.73 18.71 -2.62
N ASP A 202 11.76 17.63 -3.40
CA ASP A 202 12.89 17.29 -4.26
C ASP A 202 13.04 18.39 -5.32
N GLN A 203 13.90 19.36 -5.04
CA GLN A 203 14.50 20.22 -6.06
C GLN A 203 15.83 19.60 -6.49
N GLU A 204 15.83 19.05 -7.71
CA GLU A 204 17.03 18.76 -8.49
C GLU A 204 17.45 20.00 -9.31
#